data_AF-I3V9P7-F1
#
_entry.id   AF-I3V9P7-F1
#
_cell.length_a   1.000
_cell.length_b   1.000
_cell.length_c   1.000
_cell.angle_alpha   90.00
_cell.angle_beta   90.00
_cell.angle_gamma   90.00
#
_symmetry.space_group_name_H-M   'P 1'
#
loop_
_entity.id
_entity.type
_entity.pdbx_description
1 polymer ?
#
loop_
_entity_poly.entity_id
_entity_poly.type
_entity_poly.pdbx_seq_one_letter_code
_entity_poly.pdbx_strand_id
1 'polypeptide(L)' 'EVFVNEGIRLKRMFPRAKGSGDMIKKRTSHITLVVAAKNLQTSKEANSGSKN' A
#
# COMPACT_ATOMS: atom_id res chain seq x y z
N GLU A 1 4.87 8.07 2.79
CA GLU A 1 3.40 8.24 2.71
C GLU A 1 2.79 7.12 1.90
N VAL A 2 1.51 6.78 2.12
CA VAL A 2 0.80 5.70 1.41
C VAL A 2 -0.60 6.15 1.05
N PHE A 3 -0.95 6.05 -0.23
CA PHE A 3 -2.26 6.44 -0.77
C PHE A 3 -2.94 5.25 -1.44
N VAL A 4 -4.26 5.14 -1.27
CA VAL A 4 -5.08 4.09 -1.88
C VAL A 4 -6.28 4.72 -2.57
N ASN A 5 -6.39 4.47 -3.87
CA ASN A 5 -7.48 4.97 -4.71
C ASN A 5 -8.37 3.82 -5.19
N GLU A 6 -9.63 4.16 -5.50
CA GLU A 6 -10.52 3.23 -6.17
C GLU A 6 -9.99 2.92 -7.59
N GLY A 7 -9.98 1.64 -7.96
CA GLY A 7 -9.70 1.19 -9.30
C GLY A 7 -10.97 0.75 -10.03
N ILE A 8 -10.79 0.10 -11.18
CA ILE A 8 -11.90 -0.36 -12.01
C ILE A 8 -12.83 -1.33 -11.26
N ARG A 9 -14.12 -1.26 -11.60
CA ARG A 9 -15.15 -2.18 -11.09
C ARG A 9 -15.63 -3.07 -12.22
N LEU A 10 -15.29 -4.34 -12.17
CA LEU A 10 -15.67 -5.31 -13.19
C LEU A 10 -17.00 -5.97 -12.86
N LYS A 11 -17.93 -5.99 -13.81
CA LYS A 11 -19.23 -6.67 -13.69
C LYS A 11 -19.06 -8.18 -13.85
N ARG A 12 -19.61 -8.96 -12.91
CA ARG A 12 -19.71 -10.43 -12.94
C ARG A 12 -21.12 -10.86 -12.51
N MET A 13 -21.57 -12.01 -13.00
CA MET A 13 -22.84 -12.62 -12.61
C MET A 13 -22.60 -13.61 -11.47
N PHE A 14 -23.47 -13.59 -10.47
CA PHE A 14 -23.50 -14.56 -9.38
C PHE A 14 -24.80 -15.36 -9.46
N PRO A 15 -24.74 -16.66 -9.80
CA PRO A 15 -25.93 -17.45 -10.04
C PRO A 15 -26.72 -17.65 -8.73
N ARG A 16 -28.05 -17.59 -8.83
CA ARG A 16 -28.99 -17.84 -7.74
C ARG A 16 -30.02 -18.90 -8.15
N ALA A 17 -30.84 -19.34 -7.20
CA ALA A 17 -31.91 -20.31 -7.46
C ALA A 17 -32.95 -19.79 -8.47
N LYS A 18 -33.72 -20.69 -9.08
CA LYS A 18 -34.82 -20.37 -10.01
C LYS A 18 -34.39 -19.52 -11.23
N GLY A 19 -33.17 -19.74 -11.76
CA GLY A 19 -32.68 -19.05 -12.95
C GLY A 19 -32.38 -17.55 -12.74
N SER A 20 -32.33 -17.08 -11.50
CA SER A 20 -31.99 -15.71 -11.17
C SER A 20 -30.48 -15.55 -10.98
N GLY A 21 -29.99 -14.31 -11.03
CA GLY A 21 -28.58 -14.01 -10.79
C GLY A 21 -28.39 -12.57 -10.36
N ASP A 22 -27.51 -12.36 -9.39
CA ASP A 22 -27.14 -11.04 -8.90
C ASP A 22 -25.89 -10.53 -9.61
N MET A 23 -25.73 -9.21 -9.64
CA MET A 23 -24.52 -8.59 -10.16
C MET A 23 -23.49 -8.39 -9.05
N ILE A 24 -22.33 -9.04 -9.17
CA ILE A 24 -21.17 -8.77 -8.33
C ILE A 24 -20.21 -7.82 -9.06
N LYS A 25 -19.82 -6.74 -8.40
CA LYS A 25 -18.75 -5.84 -8.87
C LYS A 25 -17.43 -6.22 -8.21
N LYS A 26 -16.46 -6.73 -8.98
CA LYS A 26 -15.10 -6.98 -8.48
C LYS A 26 -14.36 -5.64 -8.42
N ARG A 27 -14.05 -5.19 -7.21
CA ARG A 27 -13.36 -3.92 -6.93
C ARG A 27 -11.86 -4.16 -6.93
N THR A 28 -11.12 -3.42 -7.73
CA THR A 28 -9.66 -3.34 -7.64
C THR A 28 -9.27 -1.97 -7.06
N SER A 29 -8.03 -1.82 -6.59
CA SER A 29 -7.50 -0.57 -6.04
C SER A 29 -6.14 -0.26 -6.62
N HIS A 30 -5.81 1.03 -6.70
CA HIS A 30 -4.47 1.51 -7.06
C HIS A 30 -3.77 1.98 -5.79
N ILE A 31 -2.59 1.44 -5.51
CA ILE A 31 -1.81 1.75 -4.30
C ILE A 31 -0.56 2.52 -4.75
N THR A 32 -0.39 3.72 -4.20
CA THR A 32 0.79 4.56 -4.45
C THR A 32 1.58 4.68 -3.15
N LEU A 33 2.86 4.30 -3.21
CA LEU A 33 3.77 4.32 -2.07
C LEU A 33 4.85 5.38 -2.29
N VAL A 34 4.99 6.30 -1.35
CA VAL A 34 6.11 7.25 -1.30
C VAL A 34 7.04 6.82 -0.17
N VAL A 35 8.23 6.36 -0.53
CA VAL A 35 9.23 5.86 0.41
C VAL A 35 10.33 6.90 0.57
N ALA A 36 10.69 7.22 1.81
CA ALA A 36 11.88 7.99 2.13
C ALA A 36 12.96 7.05 2.67
N ALA A 37 14.23 7.31 2.34
CA ALA A 37 15.34 6.57 2.91
C ALA A 37 15.39 6.81 4.43
N LYS A 38 15.27 5.74 5.22
CA LYS A 38 15.51 5.80 6.66
C LYS A 38 17.03 5.95 6.86
N ASN A 39 17.48 7.20 6.94
CA ASN A 39 18.79 7.72 7.37
C ASN A 39 19.95 6.71 7.42
N LEU A 40 20.97 6.96 6.58
CA LEU A 40 22.34 6.49 6.81
C LEU A 40 22.76 6.84 8.24
N GLN A 41 22.68 5.87 9.15
CA GLN A 41 23.28 5.95 10.48
C GLN A 41 24.77 5.63 10.31
N THR A 42 25.57 6.60 9.87
CA THR A 42 26.99 6.57 10.20
C THR A 42 27.10 6.98 11.66
N SER A 43 27.32 5.96 12.49
CA SER A 43 27.59 6.03 13.93
C SER A 43 28.36 7.29 14.31
N LYS A 44 27.67 8.20 15.00
CA LYS A 44 28.31 9.14 15.92
C LYS A 44 28.82 8.32 17.10
N GLU A 45 30.09 7.94 17.13
CA GLU A 45 30.82 7.58 18.35
C GLU A 45 32.33 7.38 18.05
N ALA A 46 33.17 7.79 19.02
CA ALA A 46 34.64 7.99 19.02
C ALA A 46 35.10 9.31 18.36
N ASN A 47 35.53 10.37 19.07
CA ASN A 47 36.24 10.44 20.34
C ASN A 47 35.76 11.60 21.21
N SER A 48 35.19 11.26 22.35
CA SER A 48 35.32 12.03 23.57
C SER A 48 36.78 11.98 24.05
N GLY A 49 37.50 13.11 23.95
CA GLY A 49 38.66 13.43 24.78
C GLY A 49 40.05 13.30 24.14
N SER A 50 40.78 14.42 24.06
CA SER A 50 42.02 14.62 24.85
C SER A 50 42.60 16.02 24.58
N LYS A 51 43.13 16.60 25.65
CA LYS A 51 43.73 17.93 25.84
C LYS A 51 44.79 18.29 24.77
N ASN A 52 44.83 19.57 24.37
CA ASN A 52 45.85 20.55 24.78
C ASN A 52 45.38 21.96 24.44
#